data_AF-A0A943USW4-F1
#
_entry.id   AF-A0A943USW4-F1
#
_cell.length_a   1.000
_cell.length_b   1.000
_cell.length_c   1.000
_cell.angle_alpha   90.00
_cell.angle_beta   90.00
_cell.angle_gamma   90.00
#
_symmetry.space_group_name_H-M   'P 1'
#
loop_
_entity.id
_entity.type
_entity.pdbx_description
1 polymer ?
#
loop_
_entity_poly.entity_id
_entity_poly.type
_entity_poly.pdbx_seq_one_letter_code
_entity_poly.pdbx_strand_id
1 'polypeptide(L)'
;MSQAAECGKETDLRFVETIKVQSGRAQALPYHQARMERTIRHFFPSLASDAMPSLERLLAPTPEMALFKARVVYGAQGVEAVEYAPYAMRTIRSLQVVEDDAIDYTFKRCDRTSLSALVARKGECDEIIIVKNGLLTDTSYTNLALFDGHEWVTPRKPLLAGTRRAALLDQGVLQQADLSVADLRAAQKVRLFNAMIDFGSCEVETKHVHY
;
A
#
# COMPACT_ATOMS: atom_id res chain seq x y z
N MET A 1 30.52 18.23 20.90
CA MET A 1 29.52 17.47 21.67
C MET A 1 28.15 17.82 21.09
N SER A 2 27.33 16.95 20.50
CA SER A 2 27.44 15.51 20.23
C SER A 2 26.61 15.21 18.96
N GLN A 3 27.24 14.62 17.94
CA GLN A 3 26.56 13.92 16.83
C GLN A 3 25.97 12.57 17.25
N ALA A 4 25.96 12.25 18.55
CA ALA A 4 25.57 10.95 19.07
C ALA A 4 24.07 10.82 19.43
N ALA A 5 23.26 11.88 19.28
CA ALA A 5 21.84 11.87 19.68
C ALA A 5 20.86 11.52 18.55
N GLU A 6 21.30 11.48 17.28
CA GLU A 6 20.45 11.08 16.13
C GLU A 6 20.65 9.61 15.72
N CYS A 7 21.77 9.00 16.07
CA CYS A 7 22.11 7.62 15.69
C CYS A 7 21.20 6.54 16.34
N GLY A 8 20.44 6.90 17.39
CA GLY A 8 19.58 5.95 18.12
C GLY A 8 18.16 5.79 17.58
N LYS A 9 17.70 6.65 16.64
CA LYS A 9 16.33 6.57 16.09
C LYS A 9 16.24 5.78 14.79
N GLU A 10 17.33 5.66 14.03
CA GLU A 10 17.34 4.97 12.74
C GLU A 10 17.32 3.45 12.88
N THR A 11 17.80 2.89 13.99
CA THR A 11 17.92 1.44 14.19
C THR A 11 16.58 0.73 14.42
N ASP A 12 15.52 1.44 14.82
CA ASP A 12 14.21 0.86 15.12
C ASP A 12 13.20 0.97 13.96
N LEU A 13 13.60 1.60 12.84
CA LEU A 13 12.73 1.75 11.69
C LEU A 13 12.56 0.41 10.95
N ARG A 14 11.34 -0.12 10.98
CA ARG A 14 10.98 -1.35 10.26
C ARG A 14 9.98 -1.08 9.15
N PHE A 15 10.27 -1.63 7.99
CA PHE A 15 9.46 -1.56 6.78
C PHE A 15 9.01 -2.96 6.35
N VAL A 16 7.98 -3.01 5.50
CA VAL A 16 7.39 -4.28 5.10
C VAL A 16 6.97 -4.30 3.64
N GLU A 17 7.37 -5.35 2.94
CA GLU A 17 6.77 -5.76 1.67
C GLU A 17 5.72 -6.84 1.89
N THR A 18 4.64 -6.77 1.11
CA THR A 18 3.56 -7.77 1.13
C THR A 18 3.31 -8.20 -0.29
N ILE A 19 3.67 -9.44 -0.61
CA ILE A 19 3.79 -9.94 -1.97
C ILE A 19 2.79 -11.09 -2.13
N LYS A 20 1.99 -11.04 -3.19
CA LYS A 20 1.09 -12.13 -3.53
C LYS A 20 1.90 -13.29 -4.07
N VAL A 21 1.69 -14.47 -3.49
CA VAL A 21 2.14 -15.75 -4.01
C VAL A 21 0.90 -16.45 -4.54
N GLN A 22 0.92 -16.80 -5.82
CA GLN A 22 -0.17 -17.50 -6.48
C GLN A 22 0.40 -18.69 -7.24
N SER A 23 -0.13 -19.88 -6.96
CA SER A 23 0.34 -21.15 -7.53
C SER A 23 1.87 -21.32 -7.41
N GLY A 24 2.40 -21.07 -6.21
CA GLY A 24 3.83 -21.15 -5.91
C GLY A 24 4.71 -20.08 -6.54
N ARG A 25 4.13 -19.02 -7.13
CA ARG A 25 4.88 -17.93 -7.78
C ARG A 25 4.63 -16.59 -7.13
N ALA A 26 5.70 -15.91 -6.71
CA ALA A 26 5.62 -14.53 -6.25
C ALA A 26 5.32 -13.58 -7.42
N GLN A 27 4.37 -12.68 -7.22
CA GLN A 27 3.83 -11.81 -8.26
C GLN A 27 4.44 -10.40 -8.19
N ALA A 28 4.54 -9.73 -9.34
CA ALA A 28 4.93 -8.33 -9.46
C ALA A 28 6.25 -7.94 -8.75
N LEU A 29 7.20 -8.90 -8.64
CA LEU A 29 8.45 -8.72 -7.91
C LEU A 29 9.24 -7.45 -8.29
N PRO A 30 9.37 -7.05 -9.58
CA PRO A 30 10.11 -5.84 -9.94
C PRO A 30 9.57 -4.58 -9.25
N TYR A 31 8.26 -4.44 -9.09
CA TYR A 31 7.65 -3.29 -8.42
C TYR A 31 7.91 -3.30 -6.91
N HIS A 32 7.87 -4.48 -6.29
CA HIS A 32 8.19 -4.64 -4.88
C HIS A 32 9.67 -4.37 -4.59
N GLN A 33 10.55 -4.88 -5.44
CA GLN A 33 11.98 -4.64 -5.37
C GLN A 33 12.27 -3.15 -5.49
N ALA A 34 11.73 -2.47 -6.51
CA ALA A 34 11.92 -1.03 -6.70
C ALA A 34 11.46 -0.18 -5.50
N ARG A 35 10.33 -0.53 -4.86
CA ARG A 35 9.86 0.16 -3.65
C ARG A 35 10.77 -0.10 -2.45
N MET A 36 11.19 -1.34 -2.24
CA MET A 36 12.11 -1.71 -1.18
C MET A 36 13.44 -0.97 -1.33
N GLU A 37 14.02 -0.95 -2.54
CA GLU A 37 15.27 -0.24 -2.80
C GLU A 37 15.15 1.27 -2.57
N ARG A 38 14.05 1.90 -3.01
CA ARG A 38 13.80 3.33 -2.73
C ARG A 38 13.78 3.60 -1.22
N THR A 39 13.19 2.70 -0.45
CA THR A 39 13.09 2.81 1.00
C THR A 39 14.47 2.63 1.64
N ILE A 40 15.21 1.59 1.24
CA ILE A 40 16.57 1.31 1.74
C ILE A 40 17.53 2.44 1.39
N ARG A 41 17.50 2.97 0.16
CA ARG A 41 18.35 4.13 -0.23
C ARG A 41 18.05 5.38 0.58
N HIS A 42 16.80 5.56 1.01
CA HIS A 42 16.38 6.74 1.78
C HIS A 42 16.77 6.64 3.26
N PHE A 43 16.55 5.49 3.91
CA PHE A 43 16.77 5.34 5.35
C PHE A 43 18.09 4.64 5.72
N PHE A 44 18.63 3.80 4.83
CA PHE A 44 19.78 2.93 5.10
C PHE A 44 20.80 2.97 3.93
N PRO A 45 21.39 4.15 3.62
CA PRO A 45 22.27 4.32 2.46
C PRO A 45 23.51 3.42 2.48
N SER A 46 24.04 3.07 3.66
CA SER A 46 25.14 2.10 3.78
C SER A 46 24.72 0.70 3.30
N LEU A 47 23.58 0.20 3.77
CA LEU A 47 23.01 -1.08 3.31
C LEU A 47 22.78 -1.08 1.80
N ALA A 48 22.31 0.05 1.25
CA ALA A 48 22.10 0.19 -0.20
C ALA A 48 23.39 0.02 -1.01
N SER A 49 24.53 0.43 -0.45
CA SER A 49 25.85 0.39 -1.10
C SER A 49 26.53 -0.97 -0.92
N ASP A 50 26.37 -1.57 0.25
CA ASP A 50 27.08 -2.80 0.62
C ASP A 50 26.38 -4.06 0.11
N ALA A 51 25.07 -4.17 0.35
CA ALA A 51 24.34 -5.42 0.15
C ALA A 51 22.83 -5.21 -0.01
N MET A 52 22.40 -4.62 -1.13
CA MET A 52 20.97 -4.48 -1.43
C MET A 52 20.27 -5.85 -1.45
N PRO A 53 19.24 -6.08 -0.61
CA PRO A 53 18.52 -7.35 -0.60
C PRO A 53 17.77 -7.59 -1.92
N SER A 54 17.76 -8.85 -2.38
CA SER A 54 17.04 -9.29 -3.58
C SER A 54 15.83 -10.13 -3.19
N LEU A 55 14.62 -9.61 -3.42
CA LEU A 55 13.38 -10.33 -3.11
C LEU A 55 13.28 -11.67 -3.85
N GLU A 56 13.77 -11.73 -5.08
CA GLU A 56 13.77 -12.97 -5.88
C GLU A 56 14.61 -14.07 -5.21
N ARG A 57 15.74 -13.71 -4.58
CA ARG A 57 16.59 -14.68 -3.86
C ARG A 57 16.08 -15.01 -2.46
N LEU A 58 15.39 -14.07 -1.82
CA LEU A 58 14.88 -14.23 -0.44
C LEU A 58 13.59 -15.06 -0.39
N LEU A 59 12.79 -15.00 -1.44
CA LEU A 59 11.51 -15.69 -1.49
C LEU A 59 11.71 -17.12 -1.96
N ALA A 60 11.12 -18.05 -1.23
CA ALA A 60 11.10 -19.49 -1.52
C ALA A 60 9.66 -20.03 -1.42
N PRO A 61 8.71 -19.52 -2.23
CA PRO A 61 7.36 -20.07 -2.27
C PRO A 61 7.38 -21.51 -2.80
N THR A 62 6.46 -22.34 -2.32
CA THR A 62 6.35 -23.75 -2.72
C THR A 62 5.11 -23.97 -3.60
N PRO A 63 5.07 -24.99 -4.49
CA PRO A 63 3.96 -25.22 -5.44
C PRO A 63 2.56 -25.33 -4.80
N GLU A 64 2.51 -25.74 -3.54
CA GLU A 64 1.31 -26.00 -2.73
C GLU A 64 0.68 -24.69 -2.24
N MET A 65 1.43 -23.58 -2.33
CA MET A 65 0.95 -22.24 -2.00
C MET A 65 0.01 -21.71 -3.09
N ALA A 66 -1.26 -22.16 -3.03
CA ALA A 66 -2.30 -21.76 -3.98
C ALA A 66 -2.53 -20.24 -3.99
N LEU A 67 -2.82 -19.64 -2.84
CA LEU A 67 -2.91 -18.19 -2.65
C LEU A 67 -2.39 -17.80 -1.26
N PHE A 68 -1.18 -17.25 -1.23
CA PHE A 68 -0.47 -16.90 0.00
C PHE A 68 -0.01 -15.45 -0.05
N LYS A 69 0.13 -14.88 1.13
CA LYS A 69 0.78 -13.61 1.39
C LYS A 69 2.19 -13.90 1.87
N ALA A 70 3.21 -13.48 1.12
CA ALA A 70 4.58 -13.39 1.59
C ALA A 70 4.79 -12.00 2.22
N ARG A 71 5.26 -11.96 3.47
CA ARG A 71 5.56 -10.74 4.22
C ARG A 71 7.05 -10.68 4.48
N VAL A 72 7.72 -9.67 3.90
CA VAL A 72 9.16 -9.45 4.07
C VAL A 72 9.35 -8.22 4.94
N VAL A 73 9.96 -8.38 6.12
CA VAL A 73 10.28 -7.30 7.05
C VAL A 73 11.76 -6.98 6.95
N TYR A 74 12.09 -5.69 6.90
CA TYR A 74 13.46 -5.22 6.82
C TYR A 74 13.65 -3.90 7.56
N GLY A 75 14.87 -3.67 8.02
CA GLY A 75 15.31 -2.50 8.76
C GLY A 75 16.78 -2.20 8.46
N ALA A 76 17.44 -1.50 9.38
CA ALA A 76 18.82 -1.03 9.19
C ALA A 76 19.83 -2.17 8.97
N GLN A 77 19.56 -3.36 9.52
CA GLN A 77 20.43 -4.54 9.42
C GLN A 77 20.12 -5.44 8.22
N GLY A 78 19.24 -4.99 7.32
CA GLY A 78 18.78 -5.80 6.18
C GLY A 78 17.45 -6.50 6.48
N VAL A 79 17.28 -7.69 5.92
CA VAL A 79 16.03 -8.45 6.02
C VAL A 79 15.98 -9.18 7.36
N GLU A 80 14.93 -8.89 8.13
CA GLU A 80 14.74 -9.42 9.49
C GLU A 80 13.85 -10.67 9.49
N ALA A 81 12.86 -10.73 8.59
CA ALA A 81 11.93 -11.85 8.52
C ALA A 81 11.30 -12.01 7.13
N VAL A 82 11.04 -13.26 6.74
CA VAL A 82 10.22 -13.63 5.58
C VAL A 82 9.18 -14.64 6.06
N GLU A 83 7.90 -14.25 6.02
CA GLU A 83 6.79 -15.03 6.56
C GLU A 83 5.77 -15.33 5.46
N TYR A 84 5.21 -16.53 5.45
CA TYR A 84 4.14 -16.92 4.52
C TYR A 84 2.88 -17.24 5.31
N ALA A 85 1.74 -16.77 4.82
CA ALA A 85 0.44 -17.12 5.37
C ALA A 85 -0.59 -17.30 4.25
N PRO A 86 -1.53 -18.26 4.36
CA PRO A 86 -2.68 -18.32 3.46
C PRO A 86 -3.41 -16.97 3.44
N TYR A 87 -3.89 -16.55 2.26
CA TYR A 87 -4.58 -15.28 2.12
C TYR A 87 -6.06 -15.48 1.82
N ALA A 88 -6.90 -14.82 2.62
CA ALA A 88 -8.31 -14.63 2.36
C ALA A 88 -8.59 -13.12 2.21
N MET A 89 -9.25 -12.74 1.13
CA MET A 89 -9.64 -11.36 0.89
C MET A 89 -10.77 -10.98 1.85
N ARG A 90 -10.66 -9.80 2.47
CA ARG A 90 -11.75 -9.22 3.27
C ARG A 90 -12.86 -8.74 2.33
N THR A 91 -14.11 -8.98 2.73
CA THR A 91 -15.27 -8.37 2.07
C THR A 91 -15.37 -6.91 2.51
N ILE A 92 -15.39 -5.99 1.55
CA ILE A 92 -15.64 -4.57 1.77
C ILE A 92 -16.84 -4.18 0.93
N ARG A 93 -17.87 -3.62 1.57
CA ARG A 93 -19.13 -3.20 0.96
C ARG A 93 -19.46 -1.74 1.23
N SER A 94 -18.86 -1.14 2.25
CA SER A 94 -19.07 0.26 2.62
C SER A 94 -17.78 0.96 3.01
N LEU A 95 -17.74 2.26 2.76
CA LEU A 95 -16.56 3.11 3.00
C LEU A 95 -16.96 4.37 3.77
N GLN A 96 -16.17 4.75 4.76
CA GLN A 96 -16.29 6.05 5.45
C GLN A 96 -15.19 7.00 5.01
N VAL A 97 -15.53 8.19 4.54
CA VAL A 97 -14.55 9.25 4.26
C VAL A 97 -14.05 9.81 5.59
N VAL A 98 -12.73 9.93 5.72
CA VAL A 98 -12.05 10.39 6.93
C VAL A 98 -10.96 11.38 6.53
N GLU A 99 -10.98 12.57 7.14
CA GLU A 99 -9.98 13.62 6.88
C GLU A 99 -8.86 13.62 7.92
N ASP A 100 -7.62 13.72 7.44
CA ASP A 100 -6.42 13.94 8.25
C ASP A 100 -5.31 14.56 7.37
N ASP A 101 -4.93 15.80 7.68
CA ASP A 101 -3.89 16.54 6.95
C ASP A 101 -2.46 16.21 7.41
N ALA A 102 -2.31 15.60 8.58
CA ALA A 102 -1.03 15.28 9.21
C ALA A 102 -0.54 13.86 8.90
N ILE A 103 -1.43 12.95 8.46
CA ILE A 103 -1.09 11.55 8.18
C ILE A 103 0.07 11.44 7.19
N ASP A 104 1.08 10.64 7.56
CA ASP A 104 2.17 10.26 6.67
C ASP A 104 2.31 8.74 6.63
N TYR A 105 2.18 8.18 5.43
CA TYR A 105 2.46 6.78 5.15
C TYR A 105 3.18 6.62 3.80
N THR A 106 4.04 7.59 3.47
CA THR A 106 4.85 7.63 2.23
C THR A 106 5.68 6.36 2.03
N PHE A 107 6.12 5.77 3.15
CA PHE A 107 6.82 4.50 3.18
C PHE A 107 5.99 3.46 3.90
N LYS A 108 6.04 2.22 3.40
CA LYS A 108 5.28 1.10 3.93
C LYS A 108 5.88 0.57 5.22
N ARG A 109 5.70 1.33 6.31
CA ARG A 109 6.20 1.02 7.65
C ARG A 109 5.43 -0.13 8.29
N CYS A 110 6.11 -0.89 9.15
CA CYS A 110 5.48 -1.87 10.04
C CYS A 110 4.58 -1.19 11.07
N ASP A 111 5.01 -0.05 11.60
CA ASP A 111 4.16 0.79 12.44
C ASP A 111 3.01 1.36 11.60
N ARG A 112 1.80 1.09 12.06
CA ARG A 112 0.54 1.50 11.42
C ARG A 112 -0.36 2.24 12.40
N THR A 113 0.17 2.74 13.51
CA THR A 113 -0.60 3.38 14.59
C THR A 113 -1.48 4.52 14.06
N SER A 114 -0.94 5.41 13.24
CA SER A 114 -1.71 6.52 12.66
C SER A 114 -2.82 6.03 11.73
N LEU A 115 -2.57 5.01 10.89
CA LEU A 115 -3.61 4.41 10.05
C LEU A 115 -4.68 3.73 10.89
N SER A 116 -4.30 3.02 11.96
CA SER A 116 -5.24 2.36 12.89
C SER A 116 -6.13 3.38 13.60
N ALA A 117 -5.58 4.54 13.98
CA ALA A 117 -6.36 5.64 14.56
C ALA A 117 -7.41 6.18 13.57
N LEU A 118 -7.09 6.27 12.27
CA LEU A 118 -8.06 6.64 11.24
C LEU A 118 -9.11 5.56 11.02
N VAL A 119 -8.73 4.28 11.02
CA VAL A 119 -9.66 3.15 10.89
C VAL A 119 -10.68 3.13 12.03
N ALA A 120 -10.31 3.55 13.24
CA ALA A 120 -11.24 3.68 14.36
C ALA A 120 -12.37 4.70 14.11
N ARG A 121 -12.22 5.58 13.12
CA ARG A 121 -13.24 6.58 12.71
C ARG A 121 -14.19 6.07 11.63
N LYS A 122 -14.11 4.79 11.22
CA LYS A 122 -14.95 4.23 10.14
C LYS A 122 -16.42 4.02 10.50
N GLY A 123 -16.78 4.14 11.79
CA GLY A 123 -18.11 3.76 12.29
C GLY A 123 -18.46 2.33 11.91
N GLU A 124 -19.68 2.16 11.38
CA GLU A 124 -20.21 0.87 10.91
C GLU A 124 -19.71 0.47 9.51
N CYS A 125 -18.90 1.30 8.84
CA CYS A 125 -18.37 0.95 7.53
C CYS A 125 -17.28 -0.13 7.60
N ASP A 126 -17.06 -0.84 6.49
CA ASP A 126 -16.05 -1.90 6.44
C ASP A 126 -14.60 -1.37 6.39
N GLU A 127 -14.42 -0.20 5.78
CA GLU A 127 -13.12 0.44 5.54
C GLU A 127 -13.25 1.98 5.40
N ILE A 128 -12.14 2.71 5.33
CA ILE A 128 -12.12 4.17 5.17
C ILE A 128 -11.60 4.59 3.80
N ILE A 129 -11.94 5.81 3.36
CA ILE A 129 -11.19 6.58 2.35
C ILE A 129 -10.57 7.77 3.07
N ILE A 130 -9.26 7.97 2.92
CA ILE A 130 -8.52 9.04 3.57
C ILE A 130 -8.44 10.25 2.65
N VAL A 131 -8.84 11.41 3.17
CA VAL A 131 -8.70 12.72 2.55
C VAL A 131 -7.58 13.47 3.25
N LYS A 132 -6.66 14.03 2.46
CA LYS A 132 -5.53 14.83 2.92
C LYS A 132 -5.43 16.09 2.07
N ASN A 133 -5.47 17.25 2.73
CA ASN A 133 -5.48 18.57 2.11
C ASN A 133 -6.57 18.70 1.04
N GLY A 134 -7.78 18.24 1.36
CA GLY A 134 -8.94 18.27 0.46
C GLY A 134 -8.92 17.27 -0.72
N LEU A 135 -7.88 16.43 -0.83
CA LEU A 135 -7.74 15.44 -1.90
C LEU A 135 -7.84 14.00 -1.37
N LEU A 136 -8.49 13.13 -2.15
CA LEU A 136 -8.50 11.69 -1.91
C LEU A 136 -7.08 11.13 -2.00
N THR A 137 -6.78 10.11 -1.20
CA THR A 137 -5.48 9.44 -1.23
C THR A 137 -5.63 7.91 -1.31
N ASP A 138 -5.88 7.25 -0.19
CA ASP A 138 -5.90 5.79 -0.05
C ASP A 138 -7.00 5.35 0.92
N THR A 139 -7.21 4.05 1.04
CA THR A 139 -7.81 3.48 2.24
C THR A 139 -6.72 3.19 3.29
N SER A 140 -7.07 2.53 4.39
CA SER A 140 -6.04 2.13 5.35
C SER A 140 -5.01 1.14 4.75
N TYR A 141 -5.35 0.34 3.73
CA TYR A 141 -4.45 -0.70 3.21
C TYR A 141 -4.49 -0.95 1.69
N THR A 142 -5.24 -0.14 0.94
CA THR A 142 -5.33 -0.21 -0.52
C THR A 142 -5.18 1.18 -1.15
N ASN A 143 -4.60 1.23 -2.34
CA ASN A 143 -4.88 2.35 -3.23
C ASN A 143 -6.33 2.23 -3.75
N LEU A 144 -6.88 3.33 -4.25
CA LEU A 144 -8.21 3.36 -4.87
C LEU A 144 -8.18 3.95 -6.28
N ALA A 145 -9.20 3.64 -7.06
CA ALA A 145 -9.50 4.30 -8.32
C ALA A 145 -11.01 4.57 -8.42
N LEU A 146 -11.36 5.71 -9.00
CA LEU A 146 -12.72 6.09 -9.33
C LEU A 146 -12.99 5.77 -10.80
N PHE A 147 -14.22 5.33 -11.10
CA PHE A 147 -14.71 5.28 -12.47
C PHE A 147 -15.50 6.55 -12.77
N ASP A 148 -15.00 7.37 -13.68
CA ASP A 148 -15.62 8.63 -14.10
C ASP A 148 -16.71 8.44 -15.19
N GLY A 149 -16.90 7.20 -15.66
CA GLY A 149 -17.81 6.86 -16.76
C GLY A 149 -17.09 6.48 -18.06
N HIS A 150 -15.81 6.79 -18.17
CA HIS A 150 -14.97 6.49 -19.33
C HIS A 150 -13.73 5.69 -18.94
N GLU A 151 -13.00 6.15 -17.93
CA GLU A 151 -11.73 5.57 -17.51
C GLU A 151 -11.60 5.42 -15.99
N TRP A 152 -10.55 4.73 -15.57
CA TRP A 152 -10.24 4.56 -14.16
C TRP A 152 -9.17 5.55 -13.73
N VAL A 153 -9.55 6.45 -12.84
CA VAL A 153 -8.69 7.53 -12.36
C VAL A 153 -8.28 7.26 -10.91
N THR A 154 -6.99 7.24 -10.62
CA THR A 154 -6.43 7.07 -9.28
C THR A 154 -5.85 8.39 -8.76
N PRO A 155 -5.88 8.65 -7.45
CA PRO A 155 -5.26 9.85 -6.90
C PRO A 155 -3.81 10.01 -7.35
N ARG A 156 -3.45 11.21 -7.83
CA ARG A 156 -2.08 11.55 -8.25
C ARG A 156 -1.11 11.46 -7.07
N LYS A 157 -1.56 11.87 -5.89
CA LYS A 157 -0.80 11.91 -4.63
C LYS A 157 -1.38 10.94 -3.60
N PRO A 158 -1.18 9.62 -3.76
CA PRO A 158 -1.54 8.68 -2.70
C PRO A 158 -0.64 8.89 -1.47
N LEU A 159 -1.09 8.47 -0.29
CA LEU A 159 -0.25 8.26 0.87
C LEU A 159 0.87 7.28 0.55
N LEU A 160 0.56 6.15 -0.09
CA LEU A 160 1.56 5.14 -0.46
C LEU A 160 1.53 4.87 -1.97
N ALA A 161 2.67 5.05 -2.63
CA ALA A 161 2.86 4.59 -4.00
C ALA A 161 2.88 3.04 -4.05
N GLY A 162 1.69 2.44 -4.19
CA GLY A 162 1.52 0.98 -4.17
C GLY A 162 2.07 0.29 -5.41
N THR A 163 2.54 -0.95 -5.24
CA THR A 163 3.13 -1.74 -6.32
C THR A 163 2.12 -2.13 -7.40
N ARG A 164 0.90 -2.51 -6.98
CA ARG A 164 -0.20 -2.76 -7.94
C ARG A 164 -0.61 -1.47 -8.68
N ARG A 165 -0.62 -0.32 -7.99
CA ARG A 165 -0.88 0.98 -8.62
C ARG A 165 0.17 1.32 -9.68
N ALA A 166 1.45 1.17 -9.35
CA ALA A 166 2.55 1.37 -10.31
C ALA A 166 2.39 0.48 -11.55
N ALA A 167 2.14 -0.82 -11.36
CA ALA A 167 1.94 -1.74 -12.47
C ALA A 167 0.75 -1.38 -13.37
N LEU A 168 -0.37 -0.93 -12.79
CA LEU A 168 -1.55 -0.54 -13.56
C LEU A 168 -1.35 0.80 -14.31
N LEU A 169 -0.54 1.71 -13.75
CA LEU A 169 -0.15 2.95 -14.44
C LEU A 169 0.76 2.66 -15.63
N ASP A 170 1.78 1.81 -15.45
CA ASP A 170 2.71 1.43 -16.53
C ASP A 170 1.99 0.70 -17.67
N GLN A 171 0.90 -0.01 -17.37
CA GLN A 171 0.03 -0.67 -18.34
C GLN A 171 -0.98 0.27 -19.01
N GLY A 172 -1.08 1.54 -18.59
CA GLY A 172 -2.07 2.50 -19.08
C GLY A 172 -3.51 2.21 -18.64
N VAL A 173 -3.71 1.32 -17.65
CA VAL A 173 -5.05 0.98 -17.12
C VAL A 173 -5.60 2.08 -16.21
N LEU A 174 -4.71 2.81 -15.54
CA LEU A 174 -5.08 3.93 -14.66
C LEU A 174 -4.57 5.26 -15.21
N GLN A 175 -5.37 6.30 -15.08
CA GLN A 175 -4.92 7.69 -15.20
C GLN A 175 -4.76 8.33 -13.82
N GLN A 176 -3.92 9.35 -13.72
CA GLN A 176 -3.71 10.11 -12.48
C GLN A 176 -4.41 11.45 -12.54
N ALA A 177 -5.14 11.80 -11.48
CA ALA A 177 -5.70 13.15 -11.29
C ALA A 177 -5.66 13.56 -9.81
N ASP A 178 -5.76 14.86 -9.56
CA ASP A 178 -6.07 15.35 -8.23
C ASP A 178 -7.59 15.16 -8.04
N LEU A 179 -7.96 14.24 -7.16
CA LEU A 179 -9.35 13.83 -6.94
C LEU A 179 -9.83 14.39 -5.62
N SER A 180 -10.97 15.06 -5.61
CA SER A 180 -11.64 15.61 -4.43
C SER A 180 -12.78 14.70 -3.96
N VAL A 181 -13.37 15.05 -2.82
CA VAL A 181 -14.62 14.41 -2.36
C VAL A 181 -15.78 14.66 -3.32
N ALA A 182 -15.80 15.78 -4.05
CA ALA A 182 -16.82 16.03 -5.06
C ALA A 182 -16.70 15.05 -6.24
N ASP A 183 -15.48 14.75 -6.67
CA ASP A 183 -15.23 13.75 -7.72
C ASP A 183 -15.65 12.36 -7.26
N LEU A 184 -15.40 12.01 -5.99
CA LEU A 184 -15.89 10.77 -5.40
C LEU A 184 -17.42 10.66 -5.42
N ARG A 185 -18.14 11.76 -5.15
CA ARG A 185 -19.60 11.80 -5.23
C ARG A 185 -20.13 11.67 -6.66
N ALA A 186 -19.40 12.23 -7.63
CA ALA A 186 -19.75 12.17 -9.05
C ALA A 186 -19.40 10.83 -9.70
N ALA A 187 -18.43 10.10 -9.15
CA ALA A 187 -18.01 8.81 -9.66
C ALA A 187 -19.13 7.75 -9.57
N GLN A 188 -19.12 6.80 -10.49
CA GLN A 188 -20.08 5.71 -10.48
C GLN A 188 -19.68 4.62 -9.47
N LYS A 189 -18.37 4.34 -9.38
CA LYS A 189 -17.80 3.20 -8.66
C LYS A 189 -16.42 3.53 -8.11
N VAL A 190 -16.07 2.89 -7.00
CA VAL A 190 -14.73 2.91 -6.40
C VAL A 190 -14.16 1.50 -6.45
N ARG A 191 -12.96 1.33 -7.00
CA ARG A 191 -12.19 0.08 -6.91
C ARG A 191 -11.08 0.20 -5.91
N LEU A 192 -10.94 -0.83 -5.07
CA LEU A 192 -9.89 -0.95 -4.08
C LEU A 192 -8.92 -2.03 -4.52
N PHE A 193 -7.62 -1.74 -4.47
CA PHE A 193 -6.62 -2.70 -4.93
C PHE A 193 -5.28 -2.50 -4.21
N ASN A 194 -4.55 -3.60 -4.08
CA ASN A 194 -3.18 -3.60 -3.60
C ASN A 194 -2.45 -4.82 -4.19
N ALA A 195 -1.28 -5.19 -3.66
CA ALA A 195 -0.54 -6.35 -4.16
C ALA A 195 -1.32 -7.67 -4.03
N MET A 196 -2.21 -7.79 -3.04
CA MET A 196 -3.00 -9.00 -2.76
C MET A 196 -4.38 -8.99 -3.42
N ILE A 197 -4.92 -7.81 -3.75
CA ILE A 197 -6.25 -7.60 -4.32
C ILE A 197 -6.10 -7.14 -5.76
N ASP A 198 -6.48 -8.02 -6.69
CA ASP A 198 -6.41 -7.70 -8.13
C ASP A 198 -7.41 -6.58 -8.48
N PHE A 199 -7.10 -5.86 -9.55
CA PHE A 199 -7.95 -4.76 -10.00
C PHE A 199 -9.31 -5.30 -10.46
N GLY A 200 -10.39 -4.80 -9.86
CA GLY A 200 -11.76 -5.27 -10.13
C GLY A 200 -12.26 -6.37 -9.19
N SER A 201 -11.42 -6.92 -8.30
CA SER A 201 -11.87 -7.90 -7.30
C SER A 201 -12.61 -7.29 -6.11
N CYS A 202 -12.38 -6.01 -5.84
CA CYS A 202 -13.07 -5.25 -4.79
C CYS A 202 -13.58 -3.92 -5.36
N GLU A 203 -14.90 -3.78 -5.40
CA GLU A 203 -15.60 -2.64 -5.95
C GLU A 203 -16.73 -2.24 -5.01
N VAL A 204 -16.84 -0.94 -4.73
CA VAL A 204 -17.87 -0.35 -3.86
C VAL A 204 -18.61 0.70 -4.68
N GLU A 205 -19.94 0.60 -4.72
CA GLU A 205 -20.78 1.62 -5.34
C GLU A 205 -20.77 2.89 -4.48
N THR A 206 -20.78 4.07 -5.10
CA THR A 206 -20.66 5.35 -4.38
C THR A 206 -21.82 5.64 -3.44
N LYS A 207 -22.98 4.99 -3.63
CA LYS A 207 -24.11 5.01 -2.69
C LYS A 207 -23.81 4.35 -1.33
N HIS A 208 -22.75 3.53 -1.25
CA HIS A 208 -22.27 2.89 -0.03
C HIS A 208 -21.05 3.60 0.57
N VAL A 209 -20.76 4.81 0.08
CA VAL A 209 -19.75 5.70 0.65
C VAL A 209 -20.45 6.70 1.57
N HIS A 210 -19.98 6.75 2.81
CA HIS A 210 -20.40 7.67 3.86
C HIS A 210 -19.39 8.80 3.92
N TYR A 211 -19.88 10.03 4.08
CA TYR A 211 -19.10 11.25 3.95
C TYR A 211 -19.18 12.08 5.22
#